data_AF-A0A7S1LEL6-F1
#
_entry.id   AF-A0A7S1LEL6-F1
#
_cell.length_a   1.000
_cell.length_b   1.000
_cell.length_c   1.000
_cell.angle_alpha   90.00
_cell.angle_beta   90.00
_cell.angle_gamma   90.00
#
_symmetry.space_group_name_H-M   'P 1'
#
loop_
_entity.id
_entity.type
_entity.pdbx_description
1 polymer ?
#
loop_
_entity_poly.entity_id
_entity_poly.type
_entity_poly.pdbx_seq_one_letter_code
_entity_poly.pdbx_strand_id
1 'polypeptide(L)'
;MMSRRRPPTLDLSQPAFNLSAVHEGSMEVEPVCAARCEPMSCIREHLFIGSWRDIEEPETLRAAGITHVLNVAKEVDPAHHDGLEGFCSMHIPLVDEHRENIVQHLECACTFIEAARNEGGRVLVHCRRGISRSPAIVVGYLMRQDGLEFDEAVSFVKQRRLCTSLNIAFREFLMAYETPTVKEAQQHQRAHSHTFDDEDGAHPTPGTSDGGHSEGAGHQPSQLAMPEARSP
;
A
#
# COMPACT_ATOMS: atom_id res chain seq x y z
N MET A 1 -25.81 45.15 -52.27
CA MET A 1 -26.29 45.78 -51.02
C MET A 1 -26.39 44.70 -49.95
N MET A 2 -25.34 44.53 -49.15
CA MET A 2 -25.26 43.51 -48.08
C MET A 2 -26.05 44.00 -46.87
N SER A 3 -27.19 43.35 -46.60
CA SER A 3 -28.06 43.68 -45.48
C SER A 3 -27.40 43.23 -44.17
N ARG A 4 -26.95 44.19 -43.36
CA ARG A 4 -26.36 43.96 -42.04
C ARG A 4 -27.44 43.40 -41.11
N ARG A 5 -27.35 42.12 -40.76
CA ARG A 5 -28.23 41.52 -39.74
C ARG A 5 -27.89 42.17 -38.40
N ARG A 6 -28.88 42.78 -37.74
CA ARG A 6 -28.75 43.31 -36.38
C ARG A 6 -28.42 42.15 -35.43
N PRO A 7 -27.53 42.34 -34.44
CA PRO A 7 -27.33 41.34 -33.40
C PRO A 7 -28.64 41.15 -32.61
N PRO A 8 -28.92 39.93 -32.12
CA PRO A 8 -30.08 39.68 -31.28
C PRO A 8 -29.97 40.55 -30.02
N THR A 9 -31.04 41.25 -29.71
CA THR A 9 -31.21 41.96 -28.44
C THR A 9 -31.05 40.96 -27.31
N LEU A 10 -30.03 41.15 -26.48
CA LEU A 10 -29.85 40.43 -25.22
C LEU A 10 -31.08 40.67 -24.35
N ASP A 11 -31.93 39.65 -24.28
CA ASP A 11 -33.10 39.63 -23.43
C ASP A 11 -32.65 39.36 -21.99
N LEU A 12 -32.60 40.44 -21.20
CA LEU A 12 -32.22 40.41 -19.78
C LEU A 12 -33.32 39.82 -18.87
N SER A 13 -34.41 39.29 -19.44
CA SER A 13 -35.46 38.62 -18.67
C SER A 13 -35.15 37.15 -18.36
N GLN A 14 -34.09 36.57 -18.95
CA GLN A 14 -33.66 35.21 -18.63
C GLN A 14 -32.47 35.22 -17.66
N PRO A 15 -32.47 34.36 -16.62
CA PRO A 15 -31.32 34.22 -15.74
C PRO A 15 -30.10 33.73 -16.54
N ALA A 16 -28.93 34.33 -16.29
CA ALA A 16 -27.67 34.03 -16.99
C ALA A 16 -27.19 32.56 -16.85
N PHE A 17 -27.83 31.79 -15.95
CA PHE A 17 -27.62 30.36 -15.79
C PHE A 17 -28.97 29.65 -15.80
N ASN A 18 -29.17 28.82 -16.82
CA ASN A 18 -30.33 27.95 -16.89
C ASN A 18 -30.06 26.67 -16.07
N LEU A 19 -30.58 26.62 -14.84
CA LEU A 19 -30.48 25.48 -13.92
C LEU A 19 -31.09 24.17 -14.48
N SER A 20 -31.91 24.22 -15.54
CA SER A 20 -32.45 23.01 -16.16
C SER A 20 -31.44 22.25 -17.02
N ALA A 21 -30.36 22.90 -17.48
CA ALA A 21 -29.28 22.24 -18.21
C ALA A 21 -28.34 21.40 -17.31
N VAL A 22 -28.53 21.45 -15.99
CA VAL A 22 -27.78 20.64 -15.02
C VAL A 22 -28.47 19.28 -14.80
N HIS A 23 -29.66 19.06 -15.36
CA HIS A 23 -30.45 17.85 -15.13
C HIS A 23 -30.20 16.70 -16.12
N GLU A 24 -29.34 16.86 -17.13
CA GLU A 24 -29.01 15.81 -18.11
C GLU A 24 -27.59 15.25 -17.96
N GLY A 25 -26.88 15.66 -16.92
CA GLY A 25 -25.57 15.13 -16.53
C GLY A 25 -25.60 14.52 -15.14
N SER A 26 -26.58 13.67 -14.85
CA SER A 26 -26.68 12.94 -13.58
C SER A 26 -25.58 11.89 -13.48
N MET A 27 -24.35 12.31 -13.15
CA MET A 27 -23.52 11.46 -12.31
C MET A 27 -24.17 11.49 -10.94
N GLU A 28 -24.88 10.43 -10.59
CA GLU A 28 -25.35 10.20 -9.23
C GLU A 28 -24.13 9.99 -8.33
N VAL A 29 -23.52 11.09 -7.88
CA VAL A 29 -22.67 11.08 -6.70
C VAL A 29 -23.62 11.03 -5.51
N GLU A 30 -24.01 9.82 -5.14
CA GLU A 30 -24.66 9.55 -3.85
C GLU A 30 -23.88 10.29 -2.76
N PRO A 31 -24.55 11.08 -1.90
CA PRO A 31 -23.86 11.78 -0.84
C PRO A 31 -23.24 10.73 0.07
N VAL A 32 -21.91 10.64 0.07
CA VAL A 32 -21.17 9.76 0.97
C VAL A 32 -21.53 10.17 2.39
N CYS A 33 -22.46 9.43 3.01
CA CYS A 33 -22.95 9.72 4.35
C CYS A 33 -21.77 9.61 5.32
N ALA A 34 -21.27 10.76 5.78
CA ALA A 34 -20.21 10.86 6.78
C ALA A 34 -20.50 10.10 8.09
N ALA A 35 -21.74 9.66 8.32
CA ALA A 35 -22.15 8.96 9.54
C ALA A 35 -21.82 7.46 9.56
N ARG A 36 -21.62 6.78 8.43
CA ARG A 36 -21.40 5.33 8.39
C ARG A 36 -19.96 5.01 7.97
N CYS A 37 -19.34 4.05 8.64
CA CYS A 37 -18.06 3.50 8.19
C CYS A 37 -18.37 2.62 6.97
N GLU A 38 -17.77 2.93 5.83
CA GLU A 38 -17.82 2.06 4.65
C GLU A 38 -17.00 0.80 4.91
N PRO A 39 -17.46 -0.38 4.44
CA PRO A 39 -16.71 -1.63 4.56
C PRO A 39 -15.31 -1.49 3.93
N MET A 40 -14.40 -2.36 4.33
CA MET A 40 -13.04 -2.34 3.79
C MET A 40 -13.04 -2.45 2.25
N SER A 41 -12.17 -1.67 1.61
CA SER A 41 -12.06 -1.56 0.17
C SER A 41 -10.73 -2.16 -0.29
N CYS A 42 -10.78 -3.05 -1.28
CA CYS A 42 -9.59 -3.57 -1.94
C CYS A 42 -8.96 -2.45 -2.79
N ILE A 43 -7.72 -2.07 -2.48
CA ILE A 43 -6.95 -1.09 -3.24
C ILE A 43 -6.05 -1.78 -4.25
N ARG A 44 -5.33 -2.80 -3.79
CA ARG A 44 -4.58 -3.77 -4.59
C ARG A 44 -4.85 -5.18 -4.05
N GLU A 45 -4.45 -6.20 -4.80
CA GLU A 45 -4.62 -7.61 -4.43
C GLU A 45 -4.19 -7.91 -2.98
N HIS A 46 -3.09 -7.31 -2.52
CA HIS A 46 -2.54 -7.47 -1.18
C HIS A 46 -2.84 -6.32 -0.20
N LEU A 47 -3.57 -5.29 -0.62
CA LEU A 47 -3.71 -4.05 0.15
C LEU A 47 -5.15 -3.54 0.23
N PHE A 48 -5.65 -3.41 1.45
CA PHE A 48 -7.01 -2.99 1.77
C PHE A 48 -7.00 -1.75 2.67
N ILE A 49 -8.02 -0.91 2.53
CA ILE A 49 -8.30 0.21 3.45
C ILE A 49 -9.60 -0.05 4.17
N GLY A 50 -9.62 0.13 5.49
CA GLY A 50 -10.83 0.04 6.30
C GLY A 50 -10.90 1.03 7.46
N SER A 51 -11.85 0.74 8.33
CA SER A 51 -12.24 1.43 9.55
C SER A 51 -12.06 0.52 10.77
N TRP A 52 -12.26 1.10 11.96
CA TRP A 52 -12.25 0.35 13.22
C TRP A 52 -13.31 -0.75 13.30
N ARG A 53 -14.39 -0.67 12.51
CA ARG A 53 -15.44 -1.71 12.51
C ARG A 53 -14.99 -2.99 11.81
N ASP A 54 -14.13 -2.87 10.80
CA ASP A 54 -13.67 -4.03 10.03
C ASP A 54 -12.85 -5.00 10.89
N ILE A 55 -12.24 -4.51 11.97
CA ILE A 55 -11.53 -5.35 12.95
C ILE A 55 -12.43 -5.93 14.04
N GLU A 56 -13.67 -5.48 14.17
CA GLU A 56 -14.68 -6.11 15.05
C GLU A 56 -15.27 -7.39 14.42
N GLU A 57 -15.04 -7.61 13.13
CA GLU A 57 -15.57 -8.76 12.39
C GLU A 57 -14.45 -9.62 11.78
N PRO A 58 -13.74 -10.42 12.60
CA PRO A 58 -12.56 -11.17 12.15
C PRO A 58 -12.86 -12.22 11.07
N GLU A 59 -14.10 -12.72 11.01
CA GLU A 59 -14.53 -13.63 9.95
C GLU A 59 -14.51 -12.96 8.57
N THR A 60 -14.87 -11.68 8.49
CA THR A 60 -14.81 -10.89 7.26
C THR A 60 -13.37 -10.65 6.83
N LEU A 61 -12.45 -10.45 7.79
CA LEU A 61 -11.01 -10.37 7.52
C LEU A 61 -10.47 -11.69 6.96
N ARG A 62 -10.83 -12.83 7.57
CA ARG A 62 -10.41 -14.17 7.14
C ARG A 62 -11.00 -14.53 5.77
N ALA A 63 -12.26 -14.20 5.50
CA ALA A 63 -12.89 -14.42 4.20
C ALA A 63 -12.22 -13.59 3.09
N ALA A 64 -11.80 -12.37 3.41
CA ALA A 64 -10.95 -11.57 2.53
C ALA A 64 -9.47 -11.98 2.55
N GLY A 65 -9.12 -13.06 3.27
CA GLY A 65 -7.78 -13.58 3.56
C GLY A 65 -6.76 -12.49 3.90
N ILE A 66 -7.18 -11.56 4.74
CA ILE A 66 -6.27 -10.66 5.44
C ILE A 66 -5.44 -11.50 6.40
N THR A 67 -4.16 -11.18 6.44
CA THR A 67 -3.15 -11.84 7.30
C THR A 67 -2.48 -10.83 8.24
N HIS A 68 -2.46 -9.57 7.81
CA HIS A 68 -1.75 -8.49 8.45
C HIS A 68 -2.71 -7.32 8.68
N VAL A 69 -2.64 -6.70 9.85
CA VAL A 69 -3.49 -5.56 10.22
C VAL A 69 -2.60 -4.40 10.68
N LEU A 70 -2.69 -3.28 9.96
CA LEU A 70 -2.01 -2.04 10.29
C LEU A 70 -3.03 -1.03 10.82
N ASN A 71 -3.03 -0.85 12.14
CA ASN A 71 -3.79 0.21 12.79
C ASN A 71 -2.99 1.52 12.75
N VAL A 72 -3.54 2.56 12.13
CA VAL A 72 -2.90 3.89 12.10
C VAL A 72 -3.66 4.96 12.91
N ALA A 73 -4.57 4.57 13.80
CA ALA A 73 -5.29 5.50 14.66
C ALA A 73 -4.81 5.42 16.10
N LYS A 74 -4.37 6.56 16.66
CA LYS A 74 -3.93 6.65 18.06
C LYS A 74 -5.03 6.26 19.06
N GLU A 75 -6.27 6.63 18.76
CA GLU A 75 -7.42 6.45 19.66
C GLU A 75 -8.12 5.09 19.51
N VAL A 76 -7.68 4.25 18.59
CA VAL A 76 -8.14 2.86 18.45
C VAL A 76 -7.08 2.01 19.12
N ASP A 77 -7.35 1.54 20.34
CA ASP A 77 -6.39 0.80 21.14
C ASP A 77 -6.37 -0.68 20.71
N PRO A 78 -5.21 -1.21 20.25
CA PRO A 78 -5.07 -2.62 19.90
C PRO A 78 -5.49 -3.59 21.00
N ALA A 79 -5.36 -3.21 22.28
CA ALA A 79 -5.68 -4.07 23.42
C ALA A 79 -7.18 -4.30 23.63
N HIS A 80 -8.06 -3.54 22.97
CA HIS A 80 -9.52 -3.62 23.15
C HIS A 80 -10.21 -4.43 22.04
N HIS A 81 -9.46 -5.14 21.20
CA HIS A 81 -9.99 -5.88 20.06
C HIS A 81 -9.72 -7.38 20.18
N ASP A 82 -10.60 -8.05 20.94
CA ASP A 82 -10.63 -9.51 21.10
C ASP A 82 -11.11 -10.16 19.80
N GLY A 83 -10.19 -10.47 18.88
CA GLY A 83 -10.53 -11.04 17.58
C GLY A 83 -9.39 -11.07 16.57
N LEU A 84 -8.32 -10.34 16.84
CA LEU A 84 -7.12 -10.30 15.99
C LEU A 84 -6.12 -11.45 16.29
N GLU A 85 -6.54 -12.48 17.02
CA GLU A 85 -5.75 -13.68 17.23
C GLU A 85 -5.44 -14.37 15.89
N GLY A 86 -4.14 -14.56 15.60
CA GLY A 86 -3.65 -15.14 14.36
C GLY A 86 -3.34 -14.14 13.24
N PHE A 87 -3.60 -12.84 13.44
CA PHE A 87 -3.18 -11.79 12.51
C PHE A 87 -1.87 -11.15 12.98
N CYS A 88 -0.95 -10.90 12.04
CA CYS A 88 0.24 -10.09 12.32
C CYS A 88 -0.19 -8.62 12.40
N SER A 89 -0.09 -8.02 13.59
CA SER A 89 -0.63 -6.68 13.84
C SER A 89 0.47 -5.66 14.12
N MET A 90 0.35 -4.46 13.55
CA MET A 90 1.20 -3.31 13.82
C MET A 90 0.35 -2.08 14.13
N HIS A 91 0.82 -1.25 15.07
CA HIS A 91 0.17 0.02 15.42
C HIS A 91 1.11 1.20 15.21
N ILE A 92 0.65 2.17 14.41
CA ILE A 92 1.31 3.46 14.17
C ILE A 92 0.37 4.55 14.67
N PRO A 93 0.55 5.10 15.88
CA PRO A 93 -0.47 5.95 16.51
C PRO A 93 -0.50 7.37 15.91
N LEU A 94 -1.22 7.56 14.80
CA LEU A 94 -1.41 8.88 14.18
C LEU A 94 -2.65 9.61 14.73
N VAL A 95 -2.50 10.93 14.87
CA VAL A 95 -3.59 11.86 15.12
C VAL A 95 -4.03 12.49 13.79
N ASP A 96 -5.34 12.62 13.57
CA ASP A 96 -5.89 13.20 12.33
C ASP A 96 -5.94 14.74 12.37
N GLU A 97 -4.80 15.35 12.69
CA GLU A 97 -4.67 16.78 12.96
C GLU A 97 -3.65 17.45 12.04
N HIS A 98 -3.73 18.78 11.94
CA HIS A 98 -2.96 19.57 10.98
C HIS A 98 -1.44 19.61 11.23
N ARG A 99 -0.94 18.99 12.30
CA ARG A 99 0.48 19.00 12.68
C ARG A 99 1.14 17.63 12.59
N GLU A 100 0.37 16.58 12.33
CA GLU A 100 0.87 15.22 12.29
C GLU A 100 1.63 15.00 10.97
N ASN A 101 2.95 14.77 11.05
CA ASN A 101 3.78 14.52 9.88
C ASN A 101 3.71 13.04 9.49
N ILE A 102 2.85 12.71 8.53
CA ILE A 102 2.64 11.33 8.10
C ILE A 102 3.87 10.70 7.42
N VAL A 103 4.75 11.52 6.81
CA VAL A 103 5.92 11.03 6.05
C VAL A 103 6.89 10.26 6.93
N GLN A 104 7.03 10.67 8.20
CA GLN A 104 7.90 9.99 9.17
C GLN A 104 7.49 8.54 9.45
N HIS A 105 6.22 8.21 9.17
CA HIS A 105 5.66 6.89 9.44
C HIS A 105 5.57 6.02 8.18
N LEU A 106 5.77 6.60 6.99
CA LEU A 106 5.69 5.88 5.72
C LEU A 106 6.75 4.79 5.62
N GLU A 107 7.94 4.99 6.18
CA GLU A 107 8.99 3.97 6.12
C GLU A 107 8.56 2.67 6.81
N CYS A 108 8.11 2.80 8.06
CA CYS A 108 7.62 1.69 8.87
C CYS A 108 6.39 1.03 8.21
N ALA A 109 5.40 1.83 7.80
CA ALA A 109 4.19 1.33 7.17
C ALA A 109 4.46 0.59 5.85
N CYS A 110 5.32 1.15 4.98
CA CYS A 110 5.67 0.51 3.72
C CYS A 110 6.42 -0.80 3.94
N THR A 111 7.34 -0.84 4.91
CA THR A 111 8.09 -2.05 5.24
C THR A 111 7.17 -3.16 5.70
N PHE A 112 6.21 -2.84 6.57
CA PHE A 112 5.19 -3.78 7.02
C PHE A 112 4.32 -4.30 5.85
N ILE A 113 3.89 -3.41 4.96
CA ILE A 113 3.05 -3.79 3.81
C ILE A 113 3.82 -4.68 2.83
N GLU A 114 5.08 -4.34 2.52
CA GLU A 114 5.92 -5.15 1.62
C GLU A 114 6.32 -6.49 2.23
N ALA A 115 6.60 -6.56 3.53
CA ALA A 115 6.87 -7.82 4.21
C ALA A 115 5.70 -8.80 4.06
N ALA A 116 4.48 -8.33 4.36
CA ALA A 116 3.27 -9.11 4.19
C ALA A 116 3.05 -9.55 2.73
N ARG A 117 3.29 -8.65 1.77
CA ARG A 117 3.18 -8.95 0.33
C ARG A 117 4.16 -10.04 -0.10
N ASN A 118 5.41 -9.97 0.38
CA ASN A 118 6.45 -10.95 0.05
C ASN A 118 6.16 -12.35 0.63
N GLU A 119 5.42 -12.40 1.74
CA GLU A 119 4.90 -13.64 2.33
C GLU A 119 3.64 -14.17 1.61
N GLY A 120 3.16 -13.49 0.56
CA GLY A 120 1.90 -13.82 -0.11
C GLY A 120 0.65 -13.45 0.71
N GLY A 121 0.83 -12.65 1.75
CA GLY A 121 -0.23 -12.17 2.62
C GLY A 121 -0.95 -10.94 2.08
N ARG A 122 -2.03 -10.58 2.77
CA ARG A 122 -2.82 -9.36 2.52
C ARG A 122 -2.94 -8.52 3.77
N VAL A 123 -2.90 -7.20 3.58
CA VAL A 123 -2.82 -6.20 4.63
C VAL A 123 -4.08 -5.35 4.65
N LEU A 124 -4.70 -5.22 5.82
CA LEU A 124 -5.70 -4.20 6.10
C LEU A 124 -5.04 -3.01 6.78
N VAL A 125 -5.05 -1.84 6.13
CA VAL A 125 -4.67 -0.57 6.76
C VAL A 125 -5.94 0.14 7.21
N HIS A 126 -6.11 0.33 8.51
CA HIS A 126 -7.31 0.96 9.05
C HIS A 126 -6.98 2.11 10.00
N CYS A 127 -7.90 3.06 10.10
CA CYS A 127 -7.89 4.07 11.15
C CYS A 127 -9.24 4.03 11.87
N ARG A 128 -9.68 5.14 12.46
CA ARG A 128 -11.03 5.19 13.02
C ARG A 128 -12.08 5.09 11.91
N ARG A 129 -12.22 6.08 11.03
CA ARG A 129 -13.31 6.10 10.03
C ARG A 129 -12.94 5.56 8.64
N GLY A 130 -11.66 5.30 8.38
CA GLY A 130 -11.19 4.92 7.05
C GLY A 130 -11.26 6.04 6.01
N ILE A 131 -11.10 7.31 6.41
CA ILE A 131 -11.32 8.49 5.53
C ILE A 131 -10.04 9.27 5.23
N SER A 132 -9.21 9.54 6.25
CA SER A 132 -8.05 10.42 6.14
C SER A 132 -6.74 9.66 6.39
N ARG A 133 -6.46 9.24 7.64
CA ARG A 133 -5.20 8.57 8.03
C ARG A 133 -4.86 7.29 7.25
N SER A 134 -5.74 6.29 7.21
CA SER A 134 -5.45 5.05 6.48
C SER A 134 -5.31 5.27 4.97
N PRO A 135 -6.18 6.05 4.29
CA PRO A 135 -5.91 6.44 2.92
C PRO A 135 -4.61 7.22 2.71
N ALA A 136 -4.21 8.10 3.63
CA ALA A 136 -2.97 8.85 3.50
C ALA A 136 -1.72 7.93 3.53
N ILE A 137 -1.71 6.93 4.43
CA ILE A 137 -0.66 5.90 4.44
C ILE A 137 -0.62 5.13 3.11
N VAL A 138 -1.78 4.72 2.61
CA VAL A 138 -1.85 3.98 1.34
C VAL A 138 -1.44 4.84 0.14
N VAL A 139 -1.80 6.13 0.12
CA VAL A 139 -1.32 7.07 -0.91
C VAL A 139 0.20 7.15 -0.88
N GLY A 140 0.82 7.38 0.30
CA GLY A 140 2.28 7.43 0.41
C GLY A 140 2.96 6.11 0.02
N TYR A 141 2.33 4.97 0.33
CA TYR A 141 2.79 3.66 -0.11
C TYR A 141 2.75 3.51 -1.63
N LEU A 142 1.65 3.88 -2.30
CA LEU A 142 1.52 3.81 -3.76
C LEU A 142 2.52 4.75 -4.45
N MET A 143 2.73 5.96 -3.91
CA MET A 143 3.76 6.87 -4.41
C MET A 143 5.14 6.20 -4.34
N ARG A 144 5.48 5.59 -3.20
CA ARG A 144 6.80 4.97 -2.99
C ARG A 144 7.02 3.70 -3.81
N GLN A 145 6.04 2.78 -3.83
CA GLN A 145 6.20 1.46 -4.45
C GLN A 145 5.89 1.44 -5.94
N ASP A 146 4.89 2.21 -6.37
CA ASP A 146 4.46 2.23 -7.77
C ASP A 146 5.03 3.44 -8.53
N GLY A 147 5.64 4.40 -7.83
CA GLY A 147 6.17 5.63 -8.43
C GLY A 147 5.07 6.56 -8.94
N LEU A 148 3.85 6.46 -8.39
CA LEU A 148 2.74 7.34 -8.75
C LEU A 148 2.98 8.75 -8.20
N GLU A 149 2.60 9.77 -8.98
CA GLU A 149 2.52 11.13 -8.46
C GLU A 149 1.40 11.24 -7.42
N PHE A 150 1.48 12.24 -6.54
CA PHE A 150 0.51 12.42 -5.46
C PHE A 150 -0.94 12.43 -5.95
N ASP A 151 -1.24 13.22 -6.99
CA ASP A 151 -2.61 13.35 -7.52
C ASP A 151 -3.10 12.06 -8.17
N GLU A 152 -2.20 11.30 -8.82
CA GLU A 152 -2.50 9.98 -9.39
C GLU A 152 -2.82 8.96 -8.29
N ALA A 153 -2.00 8.91 -7.24
CA ALA A 153 -2.18 8.02 -6.10
C ALA A 153 -3.49 8.33 -5.34
N VAL A 154 -3.79 9.61 -5.09
CA VAL A 154 -5.06 10.02 -4.47
C VAL A 154 -6.25 9.62 -5.35
N SER A 155 -6.15 9.85 -6.65
CA SER A 155 -7.21 9.49 -7.61
C SER A 155 -7.43 7.98 -7.65
N PHE A 156 -6.36 7.20 -7.65
CA PHE A 156 -6.39 5.73 -7.63
C PHE A 156 -7.12 5.18 -6.40
N VAL A 157 -6.83 5.75 -5.21
CA VAL A 157 -7.48 5.37 -3.96
C VAL A 157 -8.95 5.81 -3.96
N LYS A 158 -9.25 7.05 -4.37
CA LYS A 158 -10.62 7.58 -4.41
C LYS A 158 -11.55 6.76 -5.32
N GLN A 159 -11.06 6.26 -6.45
CA GLN A 159 -11.85 5.41 -7.35
C GLN A 159 -12.28 4.09 -6.72
N ARG A 160 -11.56 3.61 -5.70
CA ARG A 160 -11.84 2.35 -4.98
C ARG A 160 -12.50 2.57 -3.62
N ARG A 161 -12.32 3.76 -3.04
CA ARG A 161 -12.90 4.16 -1.76
C ARG A 161 -13.34 5.63 -1.82
N LEU A 162 -14.61 5.84 -2.16
CA LEU A 162 -15.19 7.16 -2.44
C LEU A 162 -15.16 8.10 -1.23
N CYS A 163 -15.24 7.56 0.00
CA CYS A 163 -15.15 8.35 1.23
C CYS A 163 -13.77 8.94 1.52
N THR A 164 -12.75 8.67 0.69
CA THR A 164 -11.38 9.15 0.91
C THR A 164 -11.31 10.67 0.87
N SER A 165 -10.92 11.26 2.01
CA SER A 165 -10.70 12.68 2.15
C SER A 165 -9.54 12.93 3.12
N LEU A 166 -8.36 13.19 2.56
CA LEU A 166 -7.16 13.49 3.33
C LEU A 166 -7.27 14.87 3.97
N ASN A 167 -6.86 14.98 5.24
CA ASN A 167 -6.58 16.26 5.89
C ASN A 167 -5.56 17.05 5.06
N ILE A 168 -5.71 18.38 5.02
CA ILE A 168 -4.82 19.33 4.33
C ILE A 168 -3.35 19.07 4.68
N ALA A 169 -3.03 18.87 5.96
CA ALA A 169 -1.64 18.62 6.37
C ALA A 169 -1.07 17.33 5.74
N PHE A 170 -1.84 16.24 5.69
CA PHE A 170 -1.39 15.02 5.02
C PHE A 170 -1.19 15.24 3.53
N ARG A 171 -2.02 16.05 2.87
CA ARG A 171 -1.81 16.41 1.46
C ARG A 171 -0.51 17.18 1.29
N GLU A 172 -0.26 18.20 2.11
CA GLU A 172 0.96 19.02 2.04
C GLU A 172 2.21 18.18 2.27
N PHE A 173 2.21 17.33 3.30
CA PHE A 173 3.34 16.44 3.58
C PHE A 173 3.57 15.42 2.46
N LEU A 174 2.51 14.84 1.89
CA LEU A 174 2.64 13.87 0.80
C LEU A 174 3.03 14.53 -0.53
N MET A 175 2.56 15.75 -0.83
CA MET A 175 2.99 16.51 -2.00
C MET A 175 4.48 16.88 -1.93
N ALA A 176 4.98 17.17 -0.72
CA ALA A 176 6.39 17.44 -0.47
C ALA A 176 7.23 16.16 -0.32
N TYR A 177 6.61 14.98 -0.34
CA TYR A 177 7.31 13.71 -0.18
C TYR A 177 7.95 13.29 -1.50
N GLU A 178 9.27 13.45 -1.58
CA GLU A 178 10.06 12.94 -2.70
C GLU A 178 10.28 11.42 -2.53
N THR A 179 9.78 10.65 -3.50
CA THR A 179 10.03 9.20 -3.55
C THR A 179 11.27 8.91 -4.38
N PRO A 180 12.22 8.09 -3.89
CA PRO A 180 13.27 7.53 -4.75
C PRO A 180 12.61 6.83 -5.93
N THR A 181 12.91 7.25 -7.15
CA THR A 181 12.14 6.82 -8.32
C THR A 181 12.42 5.35 -8.60
N VAL A 182 11.37 4.51 -8.59
CA VAL A 182 11.46 3.07 -8.92
C VAL A 182 12.05 2.83 -10.33
N LYS A 183 12.00 3.86 -11.20
CA LYS A 183 12.63 3.88 -12.53
C LYS A 183 14.14 3.62 -12.49
N GLU A 184 14.86 4.08 -11.47
CA GLU A 184 16.31 3.84 -11.34
C GLU A 184 16.62 2.38 -10.99
N ALA A 185 15.78 1.74 -10.18
CA ALA A 185 15.92 0.33 -9.79
C ALA A 185 15.56 -0.64 -10.93
N GLN A 186 14.54 -0.32 -11.73
CA GLN A 186 14.11 -1.13 -12.88
C GLN A 186 15.07 -1.03 -14.08
N GLN A 187 15.75 0.11 -14.28
CA GLN A 187 16.79 0.24 -15.32
C GLN A 187 18.03 -0.59 -15.01
N HIS A 188 18.43 -0.73 -13.74
CA HIS A 188 19.55 -1.59 -13.35
C HIS A 188 19.25 -3.09 -13.51
N GLN A 189 17.99 -3.51 -13.32
CA GLN A 189 17.59 -4.92 -13.55
C GLN A 189 17.51 -5.27 -15.04
N ARG A 190 17.13 -4.33 -15.92
CA ARG A 190 17.13 -4.54 -17.39
C ARG A 190 18.52 -4.51 -18.02
N ALA A 191 19.48 -3.79 -17.42
CA ALA A 191 20.85 -3.74 -17.92
C ALA A 191 21.66 -5.01 -17.60
N HIS A 192 21.26 -5.81 -16.60
CA HIS A 192 21.94 -7.05 -16.22
C HIS A 192 21.44 -8.33 -16.95
N SER A 193 20.39 -8.24 -17.78
CA SER A 193 19.85 -9.40 -18.52
C SER A 193 20.31 -9.49 -19.98
N HIS A 194 21.32 -8.71 -20.40
CA HIS A 194 21.76 -8.63 -21.80
C HIS A 194 23.30 -8.64 -21.98
N THR A 195 24.01 -9.47 -21.22
CA THR A 195 25.39 -9.86 -21.56
C THR A 195 25.60 -11.35 -21.27
N PHE A 196 25.34 -12.19 -22.27
CA PHE A 196 26.04 -13.45 -22.49
C PHE A 196 25.88 -13.75 -23.99
N ASP A 197 26.76 -13.10 -24.76
CA ASP A 197 27.08 -13.48 -26.13
C ASP A 197 27.79 -14.84 -26.14
N ASP A 198 27.46 -15.59 -27.19
CA ASP A 198 28.09 -16.73 -27.81
C ASP A 198 29.53 -17.11 -27.38
N GLU A 199 29.70 -18.37 -26.94
CA GLU A 199 30.90 -19.15 -27.28
C GLU A 199 30.54 -20.54 -27.80
N ASP A 200 31.00 -20.75 -29.03
CA ASP A 200 31.06 -21.98 -29.82
C ASP A 200 31.85 -23.09 -29.13
N GLY A 201 31.47 -24.35 -29.40
CA GLY A 201 32.47 -25.39 -29.67
C GLY A 201 32.70 -26.50 -28.64
N ALA A 202 32.23 -27.69 -29.05
CA ALA A 202 32.88 -29.00 -28.91
C ALA A 202 32.72 -29.81 -27.60
N HIS A 203 31.87 -30.84 -27.72
CA HIS A 203 31.93 -32.10 -26.99
C HIS A 203 33.24 -32.88 -27.26
N PRO A 204 33.74 -33.64 -26.27
CA PRO A 204 33.75 -35.09 -26.47
C PRO A 204 33.33 -35.90 -25.23
N THR A 205 32.92 -37.14 -25.50
CA THR A 205 32.37 -38.19 -24.61
C THR A 205 33.45 -39.01 -23.88
N PRO A 206 33.09 -39.91 -22.94
CA PRO A 206 33.91 -40.27 -21.78
C PRO A 206 34.79 -41.51 -21.99
N GLY A 207 35.96 -41.50 -21.33
CA GLY A 207 36.89 -42.62 -21.23
C GLY A 207 36.94 -43.21 -19.81
N THR A 208 37.01 -44.53 -19.77
CA THR A 208 36.89 -45.47 -18.64
C THR A 208 38.15 -45.61 -17.76
N SER A 209 37.98 -46.30 -16.62
CA SER A 209 38.96 -47.05 -15.80
C SER A 209 39.81 -46.24 -14.79
N ASP A 210 40.24 -46.74 -13.63
CA ASP A 210 39.90 -47.86 -12.72
C ASP A 210 40.86 -47.68 -11.51
N GLY A 211 40.47 -48.13 -10.32
CA GLY A 211 41.39 -48.64 -9.29
C GLY A 211 42.13 -47.71 -8.29
N GLY A 212 42.01 -48.06 -7.00
CA GLY A 212 43.07 -47.90 -5.96
C GLY A 212 42.76 -46.94 -4.81
N HIS A 213 42.12 -47.38 -3.71
CA HIS A 213 42.75 -47.80 -2.44
C HIS A 213 43.68 -46.76 -1.77
N SER A 214 43.27 -46.20 -0.62
CA SER A 214 43.88 -46.47 0.71
C SER A 214 43.48 -45.42 1.76
N GLU A 215 42.92 -45.91 2.85
CA GLU A 215 43.14 -45.57 4.28
C GLU A 215 43.56 -44.15 4.72
N GLY A 216 42.92 -43.68 5.81
CA GLY A 216 43.66 -42.99 6.87
C GLY A 216 42.91 -41.89 7.63
N ALA A 217 42.62 -42.16 8.90
CA ALA A 217 42.51 -41.22 10.04
C ALA A 217 41.53 -40.03 9.87
N GLY A 218 40.41 -39.98 10.58
CA GLY A 218 40.34 -39.95 12.04
C GLY A 218 40.41 -38.51 12.53
N HIS A 219 39.29 -37.94 12.96
CA HIS A 219 39.18 -36.95 14.03
C HIS A 219 37.68 -36.73 14.35
N GLN A 220 37.31 -37.11 15.57
CA GLN A 220 36.04 -36.77 16.22
C GLN A 220 36.38 -35.83 17.41
N PRO A 221 35.40 -35.36 18.20
CA PRO A 221 34.94 -33.99 18.30
C PRO A 221 35.46 -33.24 19.55
N SER A 222 35.35 -31.92 19.58
CA SER A 222 35.52 -31.14 20.81
C SER A 222 34.20 -30.56 21.29
N GLN A 223 33.53 -31.30 22.18
CA GLN A 223 32.70 -30.74 23.23
C GLN A 223 33.60 -29.98 24.21
N LEU A 224 33.19 -28.78 24.67
CA LEU A 224 33.65 -28.26 25.95
C LEU A 224 32.44 -27.93 26.82
N ALA A 225 32.48 -28.49 28.01
CA ALA A 225 31.43 -28.50 29.02
C ALA A 225 31.35 -27.20 29.83
N MET A 226 30.22 -27.09 30.53
CA MET A 226 29.87 -26.08 31.54
C MET A 226 30.84 -26.04 32.74
N PRO A 227 30.63 -25.09 33.66
CA PRO A 227 30.13 -25.54 34.96
C PRO A 227 29.00 -24.68 35.55
N GLU A 228 28.11 -25.35 36.27
CA GLU A 228 27.14 -24.80 37.22
C GLU A 228 27.80 -24.15 38.43
N ALA A 229 27.13 -23.15 39.02
CA ALA A 229 27.26 -22.85 40.45
C ALA A 229 25.97 -22.20 41.01
N ARG A 230 25.19 -23.05 41.69
CA ARG A 230 24.46 -22.88 42.96
C ARG A 230 23.88 -21.51 43.38
N SER A 231 22.59 -21.61 43.72
CA SER A 231 21.75 -20.81 44.62
C SER A 231 22.43 -20.41 45.95
N PRO A 232 21.81 -19.51 46.71
CA PRO A 232 20.74 -19.92 47.65
C PRO A 232 19.35 -19.34 47.35
#